data_AF-A0A7Y3IBX7-F1
#
_entry.id   AF-A0A7Y3IBX7-F1
#
_cell.length_a   1.000
_cell.length_b   1.000
_cell.length_c   1.000
_cell.angle_alpha   90.00
_cell.angle_beta   90.00
_cell.angle_gamma   90.00
#
_symmetry.space_group_name_H-M   'P 1'
#
loop_
_entity.id
_entity.type
_entity.pdbx_description
1 polymer ?
#
loop_
_entity_poly.entity_id
_entity_poly.type
_entity_poly.pdbx_seq_one_letter_code
_entity_poly.pdbx_strand_id
1 'polypeptide(L)'
;MTRIPLLHLAHARSGDKGDTANVGLIAYEEEDYHLLVDAVTADRVKDHFGDLVRGPVERFELPNLQALNFLLHGALDGGGT
;
A
#
# COMPACT_ATOMS: atom_id res chain seq x y z
N MET A 1 -6.20 2.59 -21.66
CA MET A 1 -6.64 2.44 -20.25
C MET A 1 -6.52 3.77 -19.56
N THR A 2 -7.55 4.17 -18.83
CA THR A 2 -7.55 5.39 -18.02
C THR A 2 -6.76 5.15 -16.74
N ARG A 3 -5.93 6.10 -16.32
CA ARG A 3 -5.26 6.09 -15.01
C ARG A 3 -5.91 7.14 -14.13
N ILE A 4 -6.26 6.76 -12.91
CA ILE A 4 -6.87 7.64 -11.91
C ILE A 4 -5.92 7.70 -10.70
N PRO A 5 -5.57 8.89 -10.19
CA PRO A 5 -4.82 9.00 -8.95
C PRO A 5 -5.55 8.36 -7.76
N LEU A 6 -4.83 7.60 -6.93
CA LEU A 6 -5.40 6.96 -5.73
C LEU A 6 -6.03 7.97 -4.75
N LEU A 7 -5.54 9.23 -4.74
CA LEU A 7 -6.10 10.31 -3.92
C LEU A 7 -7.57 10.62 -4.21
N HIS A 8 -8.11 10.17 -5.33
CA HIS A 8 -9.54 10.31 -5.65
C HIS A 8 -10.40 9.18 -5.11
N LEU A 9 -9.80 8.05 -4.73
CA LEU A 9 -10.51 6.83 -4.33
C LEU A 9 -10.25 6.45 -2.87
N ALA A 10 -9.14 6.91 -2.28
CA ALA A 10 -8.75 6.49 -0.95
C ALA A 10 -8.00 7.55 -0.15
N HIS A 11 -8.26 7.56 1.16
CA HIS A 11 -7.32 8.09 2.13
C HIS A 11 -6.04 7.23 2.14
N ALA A 12 -4.88 7.89 2.20
CA ALA A 12 -3.59 7.23 2.33
C ALA A 12 -2.92 7.61 3.65
N ARG A 13 -2.31 6.63 4.32
CA ARG A 13 -1.49 6.84 5.51
C ARG A 13 -0.23 5.97 5.40
N SER A 14 0.86 6.45 5.97
CA SER A 14 2.09 5.68 6.10
C SER A 14 2.62 5.74 7.51
N GLY A 15 3.47 4.78 7.82
CA GLY A 15 4.22 4.68 9.06
C GLY A 15 5.46 3.82 8.83
N ASP A 16 6.35 3.83 9.81
CA ASP A 16 7.62 3.13 9.76
C ASP A 16 7.93 2.46 11.10
N LYS A 17 8.66 1.35 11.05
CA LYS A 17 9.22 0.68 12.22
C LYS A 17 10.44 -0.14 11.82
N GLY A 18 11.60 0.23 12.36
CA GLY A 18 12.87 -0.39 11.97
C GLY A 18 13.12 -0.18 10.47
N ASP A 19 13.40 -1.25 9.74
CA ASP A 19 13.63 -1.21 8.29
C ASP A 19 12.35 -1.49 7.45
N THR A 20 11.18 -1.45 8.09
CA THR A 20 9.89 -1.72 7.44
C THR A 20 9.05 -0.46 7.41
N ALA A 21 8.48 -0.16 6.24
CA ALA A 21 7.46 0.88 6.08
C ALA A 21 6.08 0.22 5.89
N ASN A 22 5.02 0.93 6.25
CA ASN A 22 3.67 0.55 5.88
C ASN A 22 2.98 1.62 5.04
N VAL A 23 2.10 1.17 4.14
CA VAL A 23 1.20 2.02 3.35
C VAL A 23 -0.22 1.50 3.52
N GLY A 24 -1.08 2.31 4.14
CA GLY A 24 -2.50 2.05 4.30
C GLY A 24 -3.32 2.84 3.29
N LEU A 25 -4.30 2.20 2.67
CA LEU A 25 -5.32 2.79 1.81
C LEU A 25 -6.70 2.48 2.40
N ILE A 26 -7.54 3.49 2.60
CA ILE A 26 -8.93 3.32 3.06
C ILE A 26 -9.82 3.98 2.02
N ALA A 27 -10.72 3.22 1.39
CA ALA A 27 -11.60 3.75 0.35
C ALA A 27 -12.49 4.89 0.91
N TYR A 28 -12.78 5.89 0.08
CA TYR A 28 -13.78 6.91 0.43
C TYR A 28 -15.20 6.33 0.41
N GLU A 29 -15.47 5.51 -0.62
CA GLU A 29 -16.76 4.89 -0.87
C GLU A 29 -16.59 3.36 -0.94
N GLU A 30 -17.62 2.62 -0.53
CA GLU A 30 -17.58 1.15 -0.46
C GLU A 30 -17.36 0.50 -1.84
N GLU A 31 -17.91 1.11 -2.90
CA GLU A 31 -17.77 0.62 -4.28
C GLU A 31 -16.33 0.69 -4.79
N ASP A 32 -15.52 1.63 -4.29
CA ASP A 32 -14.13 1.79 -4.69
C ASP A 32 -13.22 0.75 -4.03
N TYR A 33 -13.63 0.15 -2.91
CA TYR A 33 -12.81 -0.86 -2.23
C TYR A 33 -12.47 -2.04 -3.14
N HIS A 34 -13.43 -2.53 -3.92
CA HIS A 34 -13.20 -3.63 -4.86
C HIS A 34 -12.21 -3.23 -5.97
N LEU A 35 -12.28 -1.98 -6.45
CA LEU A 35 -11.31 -1.46 -7.41
C LEU A 35 -9.89 -1.40 -6.81
N LEU A 36 -9.75 -1.01 -5.54
CA LEU A 36 -8.46 -1.03 -4.85
C LEU A 36 -7.92 -2.44 -4.69
N VAL A 37 -8.76 -3.40 -4.29
CA VAL A 37 -8.37 -4.82 -4.14
C VAL A 37 -7.84 -5.38 -5.47
N ASP A 38 -8.50 -5.09 -6.58
CA ASP A 38 -8.12 -5.57 -7.91
C ASP A 38 -6.88 -4.86 -8.48
N ALA A 39 -6.81 -3.53 -8.32
CA ALA A 39 -5.80 -2.71 -8.98
C ALA A 39 -4.53 -2.49 -8.17
N VAL A 40 -4.59 -2.55 -6.83
CA VAL A 40 -3.47 -2.27 -5.93
C VAL A 40 -2.98 -3.59 -5.32
N THR A 41 -2.26 -4.36 -6.14
CA THR A 41 -1.66 -5.62 -5.71
C THR A 41 -0.30 -5.39 -5.04
N ALA A 42 0.17 -6.37 -4.25
CA ALA A 42 1.50 -6.32 -3.65
C ALA A 42 2.61 -6.13 -4.70
N ASP A 43 2.52 -6.83 -5.83
CA ASP A 43 3.49 -6.70 -6.94
C ASP A 43 3.50 -5.29 -7.53
N ARG A 44 2.32 -4.69 -7.75
CA ARG A 44 2.24 -3.33 -8.29
C ARG A 44 2.73 -2.28 -7.31
N VAL A 45 2.52 -2.50 -6.01
CA VAL A 45 3.09 -1.64 -4.96
C VAL A 45 4.61 -1.79 -4.96
N LYS A 46 5.15 -3.01 -5.04
CA LYS A 46 6.59 -3.24 -5.13
C LYS A 46 7.20 -2.55 -6.35
N ASP A 47 6.59 -2.74 -7.53
CA ASP A 47 7.03 -2.11 -8.78
C ASP A 47 6.96 -0.58 -8.71
N HIS A 48 5.97 -0.02 -8.01
CA HIS A 48 5.82 1.42 -7.85
C HIS A 48 6.97 2.04 -7.05
N PHE A 49 7.41 1.38 -5.98
CA PHE A 49 8.51 1.86 -5.14
C PHE A 49 9.90 1.44 -5.66
N GLY A 50 9.97 0.42 -6.51
CA GLY A 50 11.20 -0.03 -7.17
C GLY A 50 12.32 -0.34 -6.18
N ASP A 51 13.50 0.21 -6.43
CA ASP A 51 14.72 -0.05 -5.65
C ASP A 51 14.66 0.45 -4.19
N LEU A 52 13.65 1.24 -3.83
CA LEU A 52 13.41 1.63 -2.44
C LEU A 52 13.03 0.44 -1.57
N VAL A 53 12.34 -0.57 -2.11
CA VAL A 53 11.89 -1.75 -1.35
C VAL A 53 12.72 -2.96 -1.73
N ARG A 54 13.68 -3.32 -0.88
CA ARG A 54 14.61 -4.43 -1.15
C ARG A 54 14.07 -5.78 -0.74
N GLY A 55 13.03 -5.81 0.12
CA GLY A 55 12.38 -7.01 0.61
C GLY A 55 11.04 -7.34 -0.08
N PRO A 56 10.27 -8.28 0.48
CA PRO A 56 8.91 -8.54 0.03
C PRO A 56 7.97 -7.37 0.35
N VAL A 57 6.86 -7.30 -0.40
CA VAL A 57 5.69 -6.50 -0.04
C VAL A 57 4.59 -7.46 0.38
N GLU A 58 4.09 -7.32 1.60
CA GLU A 58 2.95 -8.09 2.11
C GLU A 58 1.69 -7.25 2.05
N ARG A 59 0.58 -7.82 1.56
CA ARG A 59 -0.72 -7.14 1.49
C ARG A 59 -1.68 -7.76 2.50
N PHE A 60 -2.35 -6.90 3.26
CA PHE A 60 -3.41 -7.23 4.20
C PHE A 60 -4.70 -6.55 3.75
N GLU A 61 -5.75 -7.35 3.54
CA GLU A 61 -7.08 -6.85 3.24
C GLU A 61 -7.89 -6.73 4.53
N LEU A 62 -8.54 -5.58 4.73
CA LEU A 62 -9.41 -5.29 5.87
C LEU A 62 -10.81 -4.93 5.34
N PRO A 63 -11.59 -5.91 4.86
CA PRO A 63 -12.86 -5.64 4.17
C PRO A 63 -13.88 -4.91 5.04
N ASN A 64 -13.91 -5.20 6.34
CA ASN A 64 -14.80 -4.51 7.29
C ASN A 64 -14.47 -3.02 7.48
N LEU A 65 -13.27 -2.61 7.07
CA LEU A 65 -12.81 -1.22 7.09
C LEU A 65 -12.66 -0.65 5.67
N GLN A 66 -13.01 -1.44 4.64
CA GLN A 66 -12.84 -1.06 3.23
C GLN A 66 -11.40 -0.60 2.94
N ALA A 67 -10.43 -1.33 3.49
CA ALA A 67 -9.04 -0.89 3.53
C ALA A 67 -8.05 -1.97 3.08
N LEU A 68 -6.91 -1.52 2.59
CA LEU A 68 -5.72 -2.29 2.31
C LEU A 68 -4.58 -1.75 3.16
N ASN A 69 -3.73 -2.64 3.68
CA ASN A 69 -2.46 -2.24 4.27
C ASN A 69 -1.33 -3.06 3.65
N PHE A 70 -0.23 -2.39 3.33
CA PHE A 70 0.96 -3.00 2.78
C PHE A 70 2.11 -2.86 3.77
N LEU A 71 2.87 -3.93 3.98
CA LEU A 71 4.18 -3.86 4.63
C LEU A 71 5.26 -3.97 3.57
N LEU A 72 6.16 -3.01 3.56
CA LEU A 72 7.27 -2.88 2.63
C LEU A 72 8.54 -3.15 3.42
N HIS A 73 9.10 -4.34 3.26
CA HIS A 73 10.30 -4.77 4.00
C HIS A 73 11.58 -4.27 3.34
N GLY A 74 12.57 -3.90 4.14
CA GLY A 74 13.86 -3.41 3.62
C GLY A 74 13.71 -2.08 2.89
N ALA A 75 12.82 -1.22 3.38
CA ALA A 75 12.38 0.00 2.70
C ALA A 75 13.08 1.27 3.21
N LEU A 76 13.83 1.19 4.31
CA LEU A 76 14.31 2.34 5.08
C LEU A 76 15.82 2.26 5.37
N ASP A 77 16.56 1.66 4.44
CA ASP A 77 18.03 1.58 4.43
C ASP A 77 18.66 0.99 5.72
N GLY A 78 18.02 -0.04 6.30
CA GLY A 78 18.46 -0.70 7.52
C GLY A 78 17.76 -0.19 8.79
N GLY A 79 16.97 0.88 8.67
CA GLY A 79 16.17 1.45 9.76
C GLY A 79 16.97 2.20 10.82
N GLY A 80 16.27 2.97 11.65
CA GLY A 80 16.83 3.56 12.86
C GLY A 80 16.74 2.59 14.04
N THR A 81 17.85 2.37 14.74
CA THR A 81 17.90 1.68 16.05
C THR A 81 17.57 2.62 17.19
#